data_AF-A0A7S4UK15-F1
#
_entry.id   AF-A0A7S4UK15-F1
#
_cell.length_a   1.000
_cell.length_b   1.000
_cell.length_c   1.000
_cell.angle_alpha   90.00
_cell.angle_beta   90.00
_cell.angle_gamma   90.00
#
_symmetry.space_group_name_H-M   'P 1'
#
loop_
_entity.id
_entity.type
_entity.pdbx_description
1 polymer ?
#
loop_
_entity_poly.entity_id
_entity_poly.type
_entity_poly.pdbx_seq_one_letter_code
_entity_poly.pdbx_strand_id
1 'polypeptide(L)'
;APEVIQSDEYDEKVDVWSLGVMVMEMIEKDPPYMGMPPTRVLFNILKKGLPDLKDPGASSPDLKDFIAQCTQREAKDRPTCAELLNHPFITRSCDKRELIQLVEVAKEEKENCYLDDDEDEYDDEDDYY
;
A
#
# COMPACT_ATOMS: atom_id res chain seq x y z
N ALA A 1 1.36 12.41 -4.38
CA ALA A 1 0.97 13.41 -3.36
C ALA A 1 0.02 14.46 -3.97
N PRO A 2 -0.82 15.15 -3.18
CA PRO A 2 -1.79 16.15 -3.68
C PRO A 2 -1.18 17.22 -4.61
N GLU A 3 0.00 17.74 -4.27
CA GLU A 3 0.74 18.75 -5.03
C GLU A 3 1.17 18.26 -6.43
N VAL A 4 1.54 16.98 -6.55
CA VAL A 4 1.86 16.36 -7.86
C VAL A 4 0.62 16.29 -8.75
N ILE A 5 -0.54 15.99 -8.16
CA ILE A 5 -1.82 15.92 -8.89
C ILE A 5 -2.22 17.32 -9.37
N GLN A 6 -1.92 18.36 -8.59
CA GLN A 6 -2.18 19.75 -8.94
C GLN A 6 -1.15 20.32 -9.93
N SER A 7 -0.10 19.57 -10.27
CA SER A 7 1.04 20.05 -11.08
C SER A 7 1.77 21.23 -10.44
N ASP A 8 1.80 21.27 -9.10
CA ASP A 8 2.59 22.25 -8.34
C ASP A 8 4.08 21.85 -8.34
N GLU A 9 4.96 22.78 -7.97
CA GLU A 9 6.35 22.45 -7.65
C GLU A 9 6.40 21.49 -6.45
N TYR A 10 7.27 20.49 -6.53
CA TYR A 10 7.40 19.46 -5.51
C TYR A 10 8.86 19.12 -5.22
N ASP A 11 9.09 18.58 -4.03
CA ASP A 11 10.38 18.13 -3.51
C ASP A 11 10.34 16.64 -3.15
N GLU A 12 11.35 16.14 -2.43
CA GLU A 12 11.42 14.74 -2.00
C GLU A 12 10.27 14.30 -1.07
N LYS A 13 9.49 15.22 -0.49
CA LYS A 13 8.39 14.87 0.41
C LYS A 13 7.18 14.27 -0.31
N VAL A 14 7.17 14.26 -1.65
CA VAL A 14 6.21 13.46 -2.42
C VAL A 14 6.42 11.96 -2.22
N ASP A 15 7.66 11.54 -1.99
CA ASP A 15 8.00 10.14 -1.70
C ASP A 15 7.56 9.75 -0.29
N VAL A 16 7.64 10.69 0.67
CA VAL A 16 7.09 10.51 2.03
C VAL A 16 5.59 10.27 2.00
N TRP A 17 4.85 11.02 1.18
CA TRP A 17 3.42 10.77 0.97
C TRP A 17 3.17 9.37 0.41
N SER A 18 3.92 8.99 -0.64
CA SER A 18 3.76 7.69 -1.30
C SER A 18 4.08 6.54 -0.34
N LEU A 19 5.06 6.71 0.55
CA LEU A 19 5.35 5.79 1.64
C LEU A 19 4.16 5.59 2.57
N GLY A 20 3.51 6.69 3.00
CA GLY A 20 2.32 6.61 3.85
C GLY A 20 1.16 5.85 3.19
N VAL A 21 0.95 6.08 1.89
CA VAL A 21 -0.04 5.34 1.09
C VAL A 21 0.29 3.85 1.01
N MET A 22 1.55 3.51 0.74
CA MET A 22 2.01 2.12 0.67
C MET A 22 1.86 1.41 2.03
N VAL A 23 2.14 2.09 3.14
CA VAL A 23 1.93 1.52 4.47
C VAL A 23 0.46 1.27 4.76
N MET A 24 -0.43 2.19 4.36
CA MET A 24 -1.88 1.98 4.42
C MET A 24 -2.31 0.77 3.57
N GLU A 25 -1.79 0.66 2.35
CA GLU A 25 -2.07 -0.47 1.45
C GLU A 25 -1.59 -1.80 2.03
N MET A 26 -0.43 -1.87 2.68
CA MET A 26 0.04 -3.09 3.35
C MET A 26 -0.92 -3.58 4.45
N ILE A 27 -1.66 -2.67 5.09
CA ILE A 27 -2.66 -3.01 6.11
C ILE A 27 -3.98 -3.45 5.45
N GLU A 28 -4.41 -2.69 4.45
CA GLU A 28 -5.73 -2.83 3.84
C GLU A 28 -5.79 -3.83 2.68
N LYS A 29 -4.63 -4.30 2.21
CA LYS A 29 -4.36 -5.13 1.02
C LYS A 29 -4.72 -4.49 -0.32
N ASP A 30 -5.46 -3.39 -0.30
CA ASP A 30 -5.83 -2.60 -1.47
C ASP A 30 -5.31 -1.17 -1.34
N PRO A 31 -4.94 -0.51 -2.46
CA PRO A 31 -4.65 0.91 -2.44
C PRO A 31 -5.92 1.72 -2.10
N PRO A 32 -5.77 2.94 -1.55
CA PRO A 32 -6.91 3.78 -1.20
C PRO A 32 -7.77 4.07 -2.44
N TYR A 33 -9.09 3.94 -2.28
CA TYR A 33 -10.08 4.15 -3.34
C TYR A 33 -10.02 3.15 -4.52
N MET A 34 -9.48 1.94 -4.30
CA MET A 34 -9.54 0.86 -5.28
C MET A 34 -10.98 0.62 -5.78
N GLY A 35 -11.12 0.29 -7.07
CA GLY A 35 -12.41 0.12 -7.75
C GLY A 35 -13.07 1.42 -8.24
N MET A 36 -12.51 2.60 -7.94
CA MET A 36 -12.99 3.88 -8.51
C MET A 36 -12.24 4.25 -9.81
N PRO A 37 -12.89 4.98 -10.75
CA PRO A 37 -12.18 5.54 -11.90
C PRO A 37 -11.04 6.46 -11.47
N PRO A 38 -9.88 6.47 -12.19
CA PRO A 38 -8.71 7.26 -11.79
C PRO A 38 -9.01 8.73 -11.55
N THR A 39 -9.85 9.36 -12.38
CA THR A 39 -10.28 10.75 -12.23
C THR A 39 -10.99 11.01 -10.90
N ARG A 40 -11.78 10.05 -10.41
CA ARG A 40 -12.48 10.14 -9.13
C ARG A 40 -11.56 9.92 -7.94
N VAL A 41 -10.56 9.04 -8.08
CA VAL A 41 -9.49 8.85 -7.09
C VAL A 41 -8.72 10.15 -6.89
N LEU A 42 -8.24 10.77 -7.98
CA LEU A 42 -7.54 12.05 -7.94
C LEU A 42 -8.40 13.14 -7.27
N PHE A 43 -9.67 13.24 -7.65
CA PHE A 43 -10.60 14.20 -7.04
C PHE A 43 -10.76 13.98 -5.53
N ASN A 44 -10.93 12.74 -5.08
CA ASN A 44 -11.06 12.42 -3.66
C ASN A 44 -9.77 12.76 -2.90
N ILE A 45 -8.59 12.44 -3.43
CA ILE A 45 -7.31 12.81 -2.81
C ILE A 45 -7.22 14.34 -2.62
N LEU A 46 -7.58 15.12 -3.64
CA LEU A 46 -7.53 16.59 -3.56
C LEU A 46 -8.57 17.19 -2.61
N LYS A 47 -9.77 16.60 -2.52
CA LYS A 47 -10.88 17.18 -1.75
C LYS A 47 -11.01 16.65 -0.33
N LYS A 48 -10.78 15.36 -0.14
CA LYS A 48 -11.04 14.63 1.11
C LYS A 48 -9.76 14.08 1.75
N GLY A 49 -8.67 13.96 1.01
CA GLY A 49 -7.46 13.29 1.47
C GLY A 49 -7.54 11.79 1.25
N LEU A 50 -6.90 11.00 2.11
CA LEU A 50 -7.01 9.54 2.13
C LEU A 50 -8.18 9.12 3.03
N PRO A 51 -8.80 7.94 2.81
CA PRO A 51 -9.80 7.43 3.73
C PRO A 51 -9.14 6.97 5.05
N ASP A 52 -9.93 6.87 6.11
CA ASP A 52 -9.51 6.22 7.34
C ASP A 52 -9.32 4.70 7.11
N LEU A 53 -8.51 4.07 7.95
CA LEU A 53 -8.36 2.59 7.98
C LEU A 53 -9.72 1.93 8.24
N LYS A 54 -10.00 0.80 7.59
CA LYS A 54 -11.27 0.08 7.70
C LYS A 54 -11.48 -0.48 9.11
N ASP A 55 -10.40 -0.96 9.75
CA ASP A 55 -10.37 -1.38 11.14
C ASP A 55 -9.27 -0.64 11.93
N PRO A 56 -9.56 0.56 12.47
CA PRO A 56 -8.60 1.31 13.26
C PRO A 56 -8.18 0.61 14.56
N GLY A 57 -8.94 -0.38 15.02
CA GLY A 57 -8.65 -1.15 16.24
C GLY A 57 -7.58 -2.22 16.02
N ALA A 58 -7.47 -2.73 14.80
CA ALA A 58 -6.43 -3.69 14.40
C ALA A 58 -5.04 -3.07 14.25
N SER A 59 -4.93 -1.74 14.19
CA SER A 59 -3.67 -1.01 13.99
C SER A 59 -3.17 -0.31 15.26
N SER A 60 -1.86 -0.40 15.51
CA SER A 60 -1.23 0.23 16.68
C SER A 60 -1.30 1.76 16.61
N PRO A 61 -1.29 2.47 17.76
CA PRO A 61 -1.23 3.93 17.77
C PRO A 61 -0.02 4.49 17.01
N ASP A 62 1.16 3.88 17.19
CA ASP A 62 2.40 4.29 16.51
C ASP A 62 2.29 4.17 14.99
N LEU A 63 1.66 3.10 14.48
CA LEU A 63 1.45 2.90 13.04
C LEU A 63 0.50 3.95 12.46
N LYS A 64 -0.61 4.23 13.15
CA LYS A 64 -1.58 5.25 12.73
C LYS A 64 -0.96 6.65 12.72
N ASP A 65 -0.15 6.97 13.73
CA ASP A 65 0.58 8.23 13.79
C ASP A 65 1.59 8.36 12.65
N PHE A 66 2.35 7.28 12.37
CA PHE A 66 3.29 7.26 11.25
C PHE A 66 2.62 7.55 9.90
N ILE A 67 1.50 6.88 9.60
CA ILE A 67 0.74 7.10 8.37
C ILE A 67 0.24 8.55 8.33
N ALA A 68 -0.35 9.04 9.42
CA ALA A 68 -0.88 10.41 9.49
C ALA A 68 0.21 11.48 9.26
N GLN A 69 1.42 11.29 9.80
CA GLN A 69 2.55 12.20 9.55
C GLN A 69 3.02 12.13 8.10
N CYS A 70 3.12 10.93 7.51
CA CYS A 70 3.51 10.76 6.10
C CYS A 70 2.50 11.39 5.15
N THR A 71 1.21 11.34 5.47
CA THR A 71 0.11 11.75 4.59
C THR A 71 -0.48 13.11 4.98
N GLN A 72 0.33 14.02 5.54
CA GLN A 72 -0.09 15.41 5.73
C GLN A 72 -0.35 16.06 4.37
N ARG A 73 -1.45 16.83 4.27
CA ARG A 73 -1.85 17.47 3.02
C ARG A 73 -0.78 18.43 2.51
N GLU A 74 -0.34 19.34 3.37
CA GLU A 74 0.70 20.31 3.06
C GLU A 74 2.08 19.63 3.14
N ALA A 75 2.85 19.68 2.04
CA ALA A 75 4.15 19.02 1.96
C ALA A 75 5.11 19.49 3.07
N LYS A 76 5.10 20.79 3.40
CA LYS A 76 5.92 21.37 4.48
C LYS A 76 5.68 20.75 5.85
N ASP A 77 4.46 20.26 6.11
CA ASP A 77 4.05 19.70 7.41
C ASP A 77 4.41 18.20 7.50
N ARG A 78 4.81 17.57 6.40
CA ARG A 78 5.35 16.20 6.43
C ARG A 78 6.78 16.22 7.01
N PRO A 79 7.16 15.23 7.82
CA PRO A 79 8.55 15.07 8.24
C PRO A 79 9.43 14.69 7.04
N THR A 80 10.73 14.97 7.17
CA THR A 80 11.77 14.44 6.28
C THR A 80 11.99 12.95 6.54
N CYS A 81 12.59 12.24 5.57
CA CYS A 81 12.97 10.84 5.77
C CYS A 81 13.90 10.65 6.98
N ALA A 82 14.81 11.60 7.24
CA ALA A 82 15.70 11.55 8.40
C ALA A 82 14.95 11.64 9.74
N GLU A 83 13.88 12.43 9.80
CA GLU A 83 13.01 12.52 10.97
C GLU A 83 12.18 11.24 11.14
N LEU A 84 11.63 10.69 10.05
CA LEU A 84 10.85 9.45 10.07
C LEU A 84 11.65 8.23 10.54
N LEU A 85 12.96 8.17 10.29
CA LEU A 85 13.83 7.12 10.81
C LEU A 85 13.85 7.05 12.35
N ASN A 86 13.53 8.17 13.02
CA ASN A 86 13.46 8.24 14.49
C ASN A 86 12.04 8.01 15.03
N HIS A 87 11.05 7.76 14.16
CA HIS A 87 9.67 7.56 14.57
C HIS A 87 9.51 6.27 15.40
N PRO A 88 8.68 6.25 16.47
CA PRO A 88 8.45 5.06 17.29
C PRO A 88 8.07 3.80 16.49
N PHE A 89 7.25 3.95 15.45
CA PHE A 89 6.90 2.84 14.54
C PHE A 89 8.13 2.21 13.86
N ILE A 90 9.03 3.03 13.32
CA ILE A 90 10.22 2.55 12.59
C ILE A 90 11.28 2.01 13.53
N THR A 91 11.50 2.68 14.67
CA THR A 91 12.51 2.27 15.67
C THR A 91 12.15 0.95 16.37
N ARG A 92 10.88 0.52 16.29
CA ARG A 92 10.39 -0.77 16.80
C ARG A 92 10.36 -1.86 15.71
N SER A 93 11.03 -1.66 14.58
CA SER A 93 11.07 -2.63 13.48
C SER A 93 11.56 -4.00 13.94
N CYS A 94 10.97 -5.05 13.38
CA CYS A 94 11.42 -6.43 13.56
C CYS A 94 12.77 -6.70 12.86
N ASP A 95 13.39 -7.85 13.14
CA ASP A 95 14.58 -8.27 12.42
C ASP A 95 14.20 -8.62 10.97
N LYS A 96 15.00 -8.18 10.00
CA LYS A 96 14.80 -8.47 8.57
C LYS A 96 14.66 -9.97 8.26
N ARG A 97 15.15 -10.86 9.12
CA ARG A 97 14.97 -12.32 9.00
C ARG A 97 13.50 -12.73 9.06
N GLU A 98 12.65 -12.00 9.79
CA GLU A 98 11.21 -12.27 9.86
C GLU A 98 10.54 -12.01 8.49
N LEU A 99 11.07 -11.07 7.71
CA LEU A 99 10.59 -10.83 6.34
C LEU A 99 10.92 -11.99 5.40
N ILE A 100 12.01 -12.73 5.62
CA ILE A 100 12.41 -13.86 4.76
C ILE A 100 11.30 -14.92 4.75
N GLN A 101 10.75 -15.24 5.92
CA GLN A 101 9.67 -16.22 6.06
C GLN A 101 8.40 -15.78 5.30
N LEU A 102 8.04 -14.50 5.42
CA LEU A 102 6.89 -13.95 4.68
C LEU A 102 7.09 -14.01 3.16
N VAL A 103 8.31 -13.78 2.68
CA VAL A 103 8.64 -13.85 1.25
C VAL A 103 8.57 -15.29 0.73
N GLU A 104 9.00 -16.27 1.53
CA GLU A 104 8.90 -17.69 1.18
C GLU A 104 7.43 -18.11 1.05
N VAL A 105 6.60 -17.78 2.05
CA VAL A 105 5.15 -18.04 2.00
C VAL A 105 4.50 -17.39 0.79
N ALA A 106 4.81 -16.11 0.51
CA ALA A 106 4.25 -15.41 -0.63
C ALA A 106 4.67 -16.01 -1.99
N LYS A 107 5.84 -16.66 -2.08
CA LYS A 107 6.26 -17.39 -3.29
C LYS A 107 5.46 -18.67 -3.47
N GLU A 108 5.27 -19.43 -2.40
CA GLU A 108 4.49 -20.68 -2.42
C GLU A 108 3.02 -20.41 -2.77
N GLU A 109 2.40 -19.39 -2.18
CA GLU A 109 1.03 -18.98 -2.51
C GLU A 109 0.91 -18.62 -4.00
N LYS A 110 1.91 -17.91 -4.52
CA LYS A 110 1.93 -17.52 -5.93
C LYS A 110 2.08 -18.74 -6.85
N GLU A 111 2.94 -19.68 -6.51
CA GLU A 111 3.12 -20.93 -7.27
C GLU A 111 1.84 -21.78 -7.26
N ASN A 112 1.17 -21.92 -6.10
CA ASN A 112 -0.09 -22.65 -6.01
C ASN A 112 -1.21 -22.01 -6.83
N CYS A 113 -1.31 -20.66 -6.88
CA CYS A 113 -2.28 -20.00 -7.74
C CYS A 113 -2.06 -20.28 -9.24
N TYR A 114 -0.83 -20.56 -9.69
CA TYR A 114 -0.59 -20.95 -11.08
C TYR A 114 -0.95 -22.40 -11.37
N LEU A 115 -0.79 -23.29 -10.37
CA LEU A 115 -1.11 -24.71 -10.54
C LEU A 115 -2.63 -24.96 -10.60
N ASP A 116 -3.44 -24.13 -9.94
CA ASP A 116 -4.91 -24.20 -10.02
C ASP A 116 -5.46 -23.74 -11.40
N ASP A 117 -4.70 -22.95 -12.18
CA ASP A 117 -5.11 -22.47 -13.52
C ASP A 117 -4.76 -23.44 -14.66
N ASP A 118 -3.87 -24.42 -14.44
CA ASP A 118 -3.40 -25.39 -15.46
C ASP A 118 -4.20 -26.72 -15.48
N GLU A 119 -5.15 -26.94 -14.55
CA GLU A 119 -5.99 -28.17 -14.53
C GLU A 119 -7.21 -28.13 -15.50
N ASP A 120 -7.44 -27.01 -16.20
CA ASP A 120 -8.56 -26.83 -17.15
C ASP A 120 -8.20 -27.11 -18.64
N GLU A 121 -7.10 -27.82 -18.93
CA GLU A 121 -6.70 -28.15 -20.33
C GLU A 121 -7.38 -29.45 -20.85
N TYR A 122 -8.55 -29.26 -21.47
CA TYR A 122 -9.23 -30.07 -22.50
C TYR A 122 -9.16 -31.60 -22.41
N ASP A 123 -10.16 -32.19 -21.77
CA ASP A 123 -10.61 -33.56 -22.03
C ASP A 123 -11.83 -33.50 -22.97
N ASP A 124 -11.59 -33.27 -24.27
CA ASP A 124 -12.59 -33.54 -25.30
C ASP A 124 -12.10 -34.72 -26.15
N GLU A 125 -12.61 -35.90 -25.77
CA GLU A 125 -12.69 -37.10 -26.61
C GLU A 125 -13.35 -36.75 -27.95
N ASP A 126 -12.57 -36.50 -29.00
CA ASP A 126 -13.07 -36.66 -30.37
C ASP A 126 -12.88 -38.12 -30.81
N ASP A 127 -13.72 -38.98 -30.22
CA ASP A 127 -14.12 -40.25 -30.82
C ASP A 127 -15.42 -40.01 -31.60
N TYR A 128 -15.42 -40.32 -32.90
CA TYR A 128 -16.51 -40.85 -33.75
C TYR A 128 -16.44 -40.39 -35.22
N TYR A 129 -15.88 -41.31 -36.03
CA TYR A 129 -16.14 -41.66 -37.44
C TYR A 129 -16.19 -40.60 -38.55
#